data_AF-A0A7X7ZQL8-F1
#
_entry.id   AF-A0A7X7ZQL8-F1
#
_cell.length_a   1.000
_cell.length_b   1.000
_cell.length_c   1.000
_cell.angle_alpha   90.00
_cell.angle_beta   90.00
_cell.angle_gamma   90.00
#
_symmetry.space_group_name_H-M   'P 1'
#
loop_
_entity.id
_entity.type
_entity.pdbx_description
1 polymer ?
#
loop_
_entity_poly.entity_id
_entity_poly.type
_entity_poly.pdbx_seq_one_letter_code
_entity_poly.pdbx_strand_id
1 'polypeptide(L)'
;MPDAPKNDSKTTHDQQRQAATPGQKSAKKGFSETARKAGEGAANAAKGAGGSFMSGFAAMRAVSDAAKQTEEARAQIQQLQESLKKDQNELARRTKIEQSYPQIAKQRSAEVAAARKATTDAAARAKAAREKGNSLSSKLSSLKATNEEELSPYRQLMESTKGRADDAARALAEVRRTLKMAENQANDAVKRRDQRIAAANRTLDSAQERLRKVQSELDRLQKNPTASINALSKMRSEVAAEHAHIDSAKQDIQTVTTDAQRAVDNAQTHLWAQKQSLESAERQADETKKEADAKRNEYDRLYKKATAQESALSQQISACETAAKAAEGETEEAKAKANDAAAVLKDANEVHSTPQATTELQGRIKKTRDEITRQSAVADKLSAREQALREATRKQRLIFIAIVAAVIIVVVLIVFCVLRP
;
A
#
# COMPACT_ATOMS: atom_id res chain seq x y z
N MET A 1 -21.58 -21.11 -15.32
CA MET A 1 -21.24 -21.97 -14.16
C MET A 1 -20.07 -21.32 -13.44
N PRO A 2 -20.00 -21.30 -12.10
CA PRO A 2 -21.00 -21.04 -11.03
C PRO A 2 -20.64 -19.68 -10.34
N ASP A 3 -21.26 -19.12 -9.29
CA ASP A 3 -22.43 -19.39 -8.46
C ASP A 3 -22.85 -18.06 -7.80
N ALA A 4 -24.15 -17.90 -7.56
CA ALA A 4 -24.74 -16.80 -6.78
C ALA A 4 -24.53 -17.02 -5.25
N PRO A 5 -24.84 -16.01 -4.41
CA PRO A 5 -26.18 -16.03 -3.84
C PRO A 5 -26.86 -14.66 -3.70
N LYS A 6 -28.19 -14.75 -3.64
CA LYS A 6 -29.17 -13.67 -3.56
C LYS A 6 -29.68 -13.47 -2.13
N ASN A 7 -29.72 -12.19 -1.76
CA ASN A 7 -30.88 -11.43 -1.32
C ASN A 7 -31.39 -11.54 0.13
N ASP A 8 -31.61 -10.32 0.63
CA ASP A 8 -32.13 -9.92 1.92
C ASP A 8 -33.66 -10.04 2.02
N SER A 9 -34.08 -10.21 3.29
CA SER A 9 -35.22 -9.57 3.97
C SER A 9 -36.66 -9.73 3.43
N LYS A 10 -37.55 -10.21 4.32
CA LYS A 10 -38.92 -9.70 4.51
C LYS A 10 -39.55 -10.15 5.86
N THR A 11 -39.78 -9.17 6.73
CA THR A 11 -40.98 -8.86 7.54
C THR A 11 -41.81 -9.92 8.31
N THR A 12 -41.76 -9.78 9.65
CA THR A 12 -42.83 -9.61 10.69
C THR A 12 -44.09 -10.50 10.80
N HIS A 13 -44.30 -10.97 12.05
CA HIS A 13 -45.50 -11.39 12.82
C HIS A 13 -46.33 -12.58 12.25
N ASP A 14 -46.64 -13.65 12.99
CA ASP A 14 -47.37 -13.65 14.26
C ASP A 14 -47.24 -15.00 15.03
N GLN A 15 -47.34 -14.90 16.36
CA GLN A 15 -47.92 -15.81 17.37
C GLN A 15 -47.82 -17.37 17.39
N GLN A 16 -47.60 -17.84 18.63
CA GLN A 16 -48.04 -19.09 19.29
C GLN A 16 -47.21 -20.38 19.15
N ARG A 17 -46.36 -20.69 20.15
CA ARG A 17 -46.69 -21.59 21.30
C ARG A 17 -45.46 -21.91 22.16
N GLN A 18 -45.67 -21.88 23.47
CA GLN A 18 -45.20 -22.85 24.50
C GLN A 18 -43.70 -23.04 24.76
N ALA A 19 -43.24 -22.54 25.92
CA ALA A 19 -42.40 -23.24 26.90
C ALA A 19 -42.25 -22.33 28.14
N ALA A 20 -43.05 -22.51 29.20
CA ALA A 20 -42.77 -23.39 30.33
C ALA A 20 -41.56 -22.94 31.18
N THR A 21 -41.91 -22.23 32.25
CA THR A 21 -41.14 -21.80 33.44
C THR A 21 -40.29 -22.91 34.06
N PRO A 22 -39.00 -22.67 34.40
CA PRO A 22 -38.26 -23.55 35.30
C PRO A 22 -38.41 -23.10 36.76
N GLY A 23 -39.27 -23.83 37.48
CA GLY A 23 -38.85 -24.54 38.70
C GLY A 23 -38.34 -23.75 39.90
N GLN A 24 -39.23 -23.02 40.57
CA GLN A 24 -39.17 -22.87 42.03
C GLN A 24 -39.73 -24.14 42.68
N LYS A 25 -39.11 -24.58 43.79
CA LYS A 25 -39.36 -25.81 44.61
C LYS A 25 -38.39 -26.95 44.29
N SER A 26 -37.38 -27.13 45.15
CA SER A 26 -36.88 -28.41 45.70
C SER A 26 -35.48 -28.25 46.29
N ALA A 27 -35.33 -27.48 47.38
CA ALA A 27 -34.05 -27.38 48.09
C ALA A 27 -34.18 -27.46 49.63
N LYS A 28 -35.33 -27.95 50.13
CA LYS A 28 -35.61 -28.05 51.57
C LYS A 28 -36.15 -29.40 52.05
N LYS A 29 -36.01 -30.47 51.26
CA LYS A 29 -36.47 -31.84 51.63
C LYS A 29 -35.39 -32.93 51.62
N GLY A 30 -34.15 -32.63 51.21
CA GLY A 30 -33.08 -33.64 51.08
C GLY A 30 -32.25 -33.92 52.34
N PHE A 31 -32.42 -33.15 53.42
CA PHE A 31 -31.57 -33.27 54.62
C PHE A 31 -32.31 -33.85 55.85
N SER A 32 -33.64 -33.95 55.79
CA SER A 32 -34.46 -34.48 56.91
C SER A 32 -34.91 -35.94 56.73
N GLU A 33 -34.78 -36.54 55.54
CA GLU A 33 -35.08 -37.97 55.31
C GLU A 33 -33.83 -38.86 55.50
N THR A 34 -32.64 -38.33 55.21
CA THR A 34 -31.37 -39.07 55.35
C THR A 34 -30.92 -39.21 56.81
N ALA A 35 -31.38 -38.31 57.69
CA ALA A 35 -31.16 -38.40 59.14
C ALA A 35 -32.15 -39.34 59.86
N ARG A 36 -33.24 -39.77 59.21
CA ARG A 36 -34.24 -40.69 59.79
C ARG A 36 -34.05 -42.14 59.33
N LYS A 37 -33.41 -42.39 58.18
CA LYS A 37 -33.04 -43.73 57.70
C LYS A 37 -31.72 -44.30 58.27
N ALA A 38 -30.97 -43.51 59.02
CA ALA A 38 -29.80 -43.99 59.78
C ALA A 38 -30.16 -44.52 61.19
N GLY A 39 -31.42 -44.41 61.62
CA GLY A 39 -31.92 -44.82 62.94
C GLY A 39 -32.66 -46.16 62.99
N GLU A 40 -32.90 -46.83 61.85
CA GLU A 40 -33.70 -48.08 61.78
C GLU A 40 -32.91 -49.31 61.29
N GLY A 41 -31.59 -49.19 61.13
CA GLY A 41 -30.68 -50.28 60.72
C GLY A 41 -29.88 -50.92 61.85
N ALA A 42 -30.34 -50.82 63.11
CA ALA A 42 -29.61 -51.28 64.30
C ALA A 42 -30.43 -52.20 65.23
N ALA A 43 -31.47 -52.85 64.70
CA ALA A 43 -32.23 -53.88 65.42
C ALA A 43 -32.19 -55.19 64.60
N ASN A 44 -31.45 -56.17 65.13
CA ASN A 44 -31.24 -57.56 64.66
C ASN A 44 -29.90 -57.87 63.99
N ALA A 45 -28.84 -57.94 64.79
CA ALA A 45 -27.70 -58.83 64.54
C ALA A 45 -26.86 -58.96 65.82
N ALA A 46 -27.38 -59.66 66.82
CA ALA A 46 -26.60 -60.12 67.97
C ALA A 46 -26.92 -61.60 68.22
N LYS A 47 -26.18 -62.48 67.54
CA LYS A 47 -25.89 -63.86 67.96
C LYS A 47 -24.77 -64.42 67.06
N GLY A 48 -23.63 -64.76 67.66
CA GLY A 48 -22.60 -65.61 67.05
C GLY A 48 -21.24 -64.93 66.86
N ALA A 49 -20.21 -65.54 67.45
CA ALA A 49 -18.84 -65.05 67.58
C ALA A 49 -18.11 -64.79 66.24
N GLY A 50 -17.38 -63.66 66.17
CA GLY A 50 -16.51 -63.28 65.04
C GLY A 50 -16.21 -61.78 64.90
N GLY A 51 -16.02 -61.04 66.01
CA GLY A 51 -16.15 -59.58 66.02
C GLY A 51 -14.89 -58.69 65.98
N SER A 52 -13.66 -59.24 65.95
CA SER A 52 -12.46 -58.41 66.19
C SER A 52 -11.70 -57.87 64.96
N PHE A 53 -11.95 -58.37 63.74
CA PHE A 53 -11.33 -57.82 62.52
C PHE A 53 -12.18 -56.74 61.83
N MET A 54 -13.50 -56.76 62.00
CA MET A 54 -14.37 -55.72 61.44
C MET A 54 -14.37 -54.42 62.24
N SER A 55 -14.02 -54.45 63.53
CA SER A 55 -13.98 -53.27 64.39
C SER A 55 -12.88 -52.27 63.98
N GLY A 56 -11.71 -52.76 63.54
CA GLY A 56 -10.61 -51.92 63.04
C GLY A 56 -10.92 -51.21 61.72
N PHE A 57 -11.58 -51.89 60.79
CA PHE A 57 -12.00 -51.32 59.50
C PHE A 57 -13.16 -50.33 59.66
N ALA A 58 -14.13 -50.64 60.54
CA ALA A 58 -15.21 -49.72 60.89
C ALA A 58 -14.69 -48.44 61.57
N ALA A 59 -13.70 -48.55 62.46
CA ALA A 59 -13.07 -47.40 63.10
C ALA A 59 -12.24 -46.55 62.13
N MET A 60 -11.54 -47.17 61.17
CA MET A 60 -10.79 -46.45 60.14
C MET A 60 -11.71 -45.74 59.14
N ARG A 61 -12.84 -46.37 58.78
CA ARG A 61 -13.92 -45.75 58.00
C ARG A 61 -14.55 -44.58 58.75
N ALA A 62 -14.81 -44.72 60.06
CA ALA A 62 -15.32 -43.63 60.89
C ALA A 62 -14.34 -42.44 61.00
N VAL A 63 -13.02 -42.67 61.10
CA VAL A 63 -12.01 -41.60 61.07
C VAL A 63 -11.90 -40.97 59.68
N SER A 64 -11.97 -41.77 58.60
CA SER A 64 -11.97 -41.26 57.23
C SER A 64 -13.22 -40.45 56.89
N ASP A 65 -14.39 -40.90 57.36
CA ASP A 65 -15.66 -40.21 57.15
C ASP A 65 -15.70 -38.92 58.00
N ALA A 66 -15.16 -38.94 59.22
CA ALA A 66 -14.96 -37.74 60.03
C ALA A 66 -13.96 -36.76 59.40
N ALA A 67 -12.85 -37.26 58.81
CA ALA A 67 -11.87 -36.43 58.11
C ALA A 67 -12.43 -35.79 56.83
N LYS A 68 -13.26 -36.52 56.06
CA LYS A 68 -14.00 -35.96 54.92
C LYS A 68 -14.98 -34.90 55.35
N GLN A 69 -15.71 -35.13 56.46
CA GLN A 69 -16.65 -34.14 57.00
C GLN A 69 -15.94 -32.88 57.52
N THR A 70 -14.73 -32.99 58.08
CA THR A 70 -13.94 -31.81 58.48
C THR A 70 -13.35 -31.09 57.28
N GLU A 71 -12.94 -31.80 56.23
CA GLU A 71 -12.49 -31.22 54.97
C GLU A 71 -13.62 -30.48 54.23
N GLU A 72 -14.80 -31.10 54.11
CA GLU A 72 -16.00 -30.49 53.53
C GLU A 72 -16.45 -29.25 54.32
N ALA A 73 -16.46 -29.32 55.66
CA ALA A 73 -16.77 -28.17 56.50
C ALA A 73 -15.76 -27.01 56.32
N ARG A 74 -14.47 -27.33 56.18
CA ARG A 74 -13.43 -26.33 55.90
C ARG A 74 -13.57 -25.72 54.50
N ALA A 75 -13.90 -26.52 53.50
CA ALA A 75 -14.16 -26.04 52.13
C ALA A 75 -15.37 -25.09 52.09
N GLN A 76 -16.44 -25.40 52.83
CA GLN A 76 -17.61 -24.52 52.95
C GLN A 76 -17.26 -23.20 53.65
N ILE A 77 -16.45 -23.23 54.73
CA ILE A 77 -15.95 -22.02 55.38
C ILE A 77 -15.11 -21.18 54.41
N GLN A 78 -14.25 -21.79 53.60
CA GLN A 78 -13.45 -21.07 52.60
C GLN A 78 -14.34 -20.39 51.55
N GLN A 79 -15.37 -21.08 51.03
CA GLN A 79 -16.34 -20.48 50.10
C GLN A 79 -17.10 -19.31 50.75
N LEU A 80 -17.49 -19.44 52.02
CA LEU A 80 -18.11 -18.34 52.76
C LEU A 80 -17.14 -17.17 52.99
N GLN A 81 -15.86 -17.44 53.25
CA GLN A 81 -14.83 -16.40 53.37
C GLN A 81 -14.57 -15.67 52.05
N GLU A 82 -14.56 -16.37 50.92
CA GLU A 82 -14.42 -15.77 49.59
C GLU A 82 -15.62 -14.89 49.23
N SER A 83 -16.85 -15.38 49.46
CA SER A 83 -18.06 -14.58 49.26
C SER A 83 -18.11 -13.37 50.21
N LEU A 84 -17.69 -13.52 51.46
CA LEU A 84 -17.57 -12.42 52.41
C LEU A 84 -16.57 -11.36 51.92
N LYS A 85 -15.42 -11.76 51.37
CA LYS A 85 -14.43 -10.81 50.80
C LYS A 85 -15.01 -10.06 49.60
N LYS A 86 -15.72 -10.76 48.69
CA LYS A 86 -16.39 -10.14 47.54
C LYS A 86 -17.44 -9.12 48.00
N ASP A 87 -18.28 -9.50 48.95
CA ASP A 87 -19.31 -8.60 49.50
C ASP A 87 -18.70 -7.40 50.22
N GLN A 88 -17.62 -7.59 50.99
CA GLN A 88 -16.89 -6.49 51.64
C GLN A 88 -16.28 -5.52 50.64
N ASN A 89 -15.68 -6.03 49.56
CA ASN A 89 -15.11 -5.20 48.49
C ASN A 89 -16.20 -4.39 47.77
N GLU A 90 -17.34 -5.02 47.46
CA GLU A 90 -18.47 -4.32 46.85
C GLU A 90 -19.07 -3.27 47.81
N LEU A 91 -19.16 -3.56 49.11
CA LEU A 91 -19.62 -2.59 50.10
C LEU A 91 -18.66 -1.40 50.19
N ALA A 92 -17.35 -1.65 50.23
CA ALA A 92 -16.34 -0.60 50.26
C ALA A 92 -16.40 0.27 49.00
N ARG A 93 -16.56 -0.35 47.82
CA ARG A 93 -16.77 0.35 46.54
C ARG A 93 -18.00 1.24 46.58
N ARG A 94 -19.17 0.68 46.94
CA ARG A 94 -20.44 1.43 47.04
C ARG A 94 -20.35 2.59 48.02
N THR A 95 -19.74 2.36 49.18
CA THR A 95 -19.54 3.41 50.20
C THR A 95 -18.66 4.54 49.68
N LYS A 96 -17.56 4.21 48.98
CA LYS A 96 -16.66 5.21 48.38
C LYS A 96 -17.36 6.03 47.30
N ILE A 97 -18.14 5.37 46.43
CA ILE A 97 -18.93 6.04 45.38
C ILE A 97 -19.95 7.00 46.01
N GLU A 98 -20.69 6.56 47.02
CA GLU A 98 -21.71 7.39 47.69
C GLU A 98 -21.09 8.62 48.37
N GLN A 99 -19.97 8.45 49.08
CA GLN A 99 -19.25 9.55 49.72
C GLN A 99 -18.76 10.61 48.72
N SER A 100 -18.34 10.17 47.53
CA SER A 100 -17.85 11.05 46.47
C SER A 100 -18.91 11.42 45.44
N TYR A 101 -20.16 10.99 45.61
CA TYR A 101 -21.20 11.11 44.59
C TYR A 101 -21.44 12.55 44.11
N PRO A 102 -21.59 13.57 44.98
CA PRO A 102 -21.84 14.94 44.51
C PRO A 102 -20.71 15.48 43.63
N GLN A 103 -19.47 15.11 43.93
CA GLN A 103 -18.30 15.48 43.14
C GLN A 103 -18.27 14.73 41.80
N ILE A 104 -18.49 13.41 41.81
CA ILE A 104 -18.55 12.58 40.59
C ILE A 104 -19.67 13.08 39.67
N ALA A 105 -20.87 13.29 40.22
CA ALA A 105 -22.03 13.75 39.46
C ALA A 105 -21.76 15.11 38.81
N LYS A 106 -21.23 16.09 39.56
CA LYS A 106 -20.91 17.42 39.03
C LYS A 106 -19.80 17.37 37.98
N GLN A 107 -18.69 16.69 38.27
CA GLN A 107 -17.54 16.65 37.38
C GLN A 107 -17.84 15.88 36.09
N ARG A 108 -18.38 14.66 36.21
CA ARG A 108 -18.62 13.79 35.05
C ARG A 108 -19.76 14.31 34.18
N SER A 109 -20.81 14.92 34.74
CA SER A 109 -21.85 15.56 33.93
C SER A 109 -21.31 16.74 33.11
N ALA A 110 -20.44 17.56 33.71
CA ALA A 110 -19.75 18.64 33.00
C ALA A 110 -18.82 18.11 31.91
N GLU A 111 -18.06 17.05 32.19
CA GLU A 111 -17.18 16.39 31.20
C GLU A 111 -17.99 15.80 30.03
N VAL A 112 -19.12 15.14 30.28
CA VAL A 112 -20.02 14.64 29.22
C VAL A 112 -20.54 15.78 28.37
N ALA A 113 -21.00 16.88 28.99
CA ALA A 113 -21.52 18.03 28.27
C ALA A 113 -20.44 18.68 27.39
N ALA A 114 -19.23 18.86 27.94
CA ALA A 114 -18.09 19.41 27.21
C ALA A 114 -17.65 18.50 26.05
N ALA A 115 -17.56 17.18 26.28
CA ALA A 115 -17.18 16.21 25.26
C ALA A 115 -18.23 16.09 24.14
N ARG A 116 -19.53 16.17 24.47
CA ARG A 116 -20.61 16.23 23.47
C ARG A 116 -20.53 17.50 22.62
N LYS A 117 -20.27 18.65 23.24
CA LYS A 117 -20.04 19.91 22.51
C LYS A 117 -18.80 19.81 21.60
N ALA A 118 -17.70 19.24 22.10
CA ALA A 118 -16.51 19.02 21.28
C ALA A 118 -16.79 18.09 20.10
N THR A 119 -17.62 17.05 20.29
CA THR A 119 -18.07 16.15 19.22
C THR A 119 -18.85 16.91 18.15
N THR A 120 -19.80 17.78 18.53
CA THR A 120 -20.58 18.55 17.56
C THR A 120 -19.72 19.57 16.82
N ASP A 121 -18.81 20.25 17.52
CA ASP A 121 -17.94 21.27 16.94
C ASP A 121 -16.92 20.64 15.98
N ALA A 122 -16.35 19.49 16.34
CA ALA A 122 -15.44 18.72 15.47
C ALA A 122 -16.15 18.14 14.25
N ALA A 123 -17.36 17.57 14.43
CA ALA A 123 -18.16 17.07 13.32
C ALA A 123 -18.56 18.20 12.34
N ALA A 124 -18.91 19.38 12.85
CA ALA A 124 -19.19 20.55 12.03
C ALA A 124 -17.96 21.00 11.23
N ARG A 125 -16.76 21.01 11.84
CA ARG A 125 -15.50 21.30 11.13
C ARG A 125 -15.19 20.26 10.06
N ALA A 126 -15.36 18.97 10.35
CA ALA A 126 -15.16 17.90 9.36
C ALA A 126 -16.09 18.06 8.15
N LYS A 127 -17.37 18.35 8.40
CA LYS A 127 -18.36 18.62 7.34
C LYS A 127 -17.98 19.85 6.52
N ALA A 128 -17.65 20.96 7.16
CA ALA A 128 -17.25 22.18 6.47
C ALA A 128 -15.99 21.99 5.62
N ALA A 129 -14.99 21.23 6.12
CA ALA A 129 -13.79 20.90 5.35
C ALA A 129 -14.11 20.05 4.12
N ARG A 130 -15.02 19.07 4.23
CA ARG A 130 -15.49 18.27 3.10
C ARG A 130 -16.26 19.07 2.05
N GLU A 131 -17.18 19.91 2.48
CA GLU A 131 -17.96 20.76 1.57
C GLU A 131 -17.04 21.72 0.80
N LYS A 132 -16.05 22.30 1.48
CA LYS A 132 -14.98 23.08 0.83
C LYS A 132 -14.17 22.24 -0.15
N GLY A 133 -13.74 21.04 0.25
CA GLY A 133 -13.02 20.11 -0.63
C GLY A 133 -13.81 19.75 -1.89
N ASN A 134 -15.11 19.45 -1.75
CA ASN A 134 -16.00 19.15 -2.87
C ASN A 134 -16.19 20.37 -3.79
N SER A 135 -16.38 21.56 -3.23
CA SER A 135 -16.47 22.80 -4.01
C SER A 135 -15.18 23.06 -4.80
N LEU A 136 -14.01 22.88 -4.17
CA LEU A 136 -12.71 23.01 -4.82
C LEU A 136 -12.50 21.94 -5.90
N SER A 137 -12.97 20.71 -5.68
CA SER A 137 -12.91 19.63 -6.67
C SER A 137 -13.75 19.97 -7.92
N SER A 138 -14.96 20.49 -7.74
CA SER A 138 -15.79 20.97 -8.85
C SER A 138 -15.11 22.13 -9.59
N LYS A 139 -14.51 23.07 -8.87
CA LYS A 139 -13.72 24.17 -9.46
C LYS A 139 -12.50 23.66 -10.23
N LEU A 140 -11.78 22.67 -9.71
CA LEU A 140 -10.63 22.07 -10.39
C LEU A 140 -11.05 21.37 -11.68
N SER A 141 -12.16 20.64 -11.68
CA SER A 141 -12.72 20.02 -12.88
C SER A 141 -13.09 21.07 -13.94
N SER A 142 -13.81 22.12 -13.53
CA SER A 142 -14.16 23.23 -14.42
C SER A 142 -12.92 23.94 -14.95
N LEU A 143 -11.93 24.20 -14.09
CA LEU A 143 -10.68 24.86 -14.48
C LEU A 143 -9.91 24.03 -15.50
N LYS A 144 -9.82 22.70 -15.32
CA LYS A 144 -9.18 21.80 -16.29
C LYS A 144 -9.87 21.83 -17.65
N ALA A 145 -11.21 21.83 -17.67
CA ALA A 145 -11.97 21.93 -18.90
C ALA A 145 -11.72 23.27 -19.60
N THR A 146 -11.78 24.39 -18.87
CA THR A 146 -11.49 25.73 -19.40
C THR A 146 -10.04 25.84 -19.89
N ASN A 147 -9.06 25.35 -19.13
CA ASN A 147 -7.66 25.37 -19.53
C ASN A 147 -7.43 24.57 -20.82
N GLU A 148 -8.02 23.39 -20.96
CA GLU A 148 -7.88 22.59 -22.19
C GLU A 148 -8.53 23.28 -23.39
N GLU A 149 -9.70 23.89 -23.21
CA GLU A 149 -10.38 24.70 -24.22
C GLU A 149 -9.54 25.91 -24.65
N GLU A 150 -8.99 26.65 -23.69
CA GLU A 150 -8.14 27.82 -23.94
C GLU A 150 -6.80 27.45 -24.58
N LEU A 151 -6.21 26.30 -24.21
CA LEU A 151 -4.89 25.86 -24.71
C LEU A 151 -4.96 25.16 -26.07
N SER A 152 -6.09 24.54 -26.42
CA SER A 152 -6.24 23.78 -27.67
C SER A 152 -5.89 24.60 -28.93
N PRO A 153 -6.36 25.85 -29.10
CA PRO A 153 -5.98 26.69 -30.24
C PRO A 153 -4.47 26.95 -30.31
N TYR A 154 -3.82 27.21 -29.18
CA TYR A 154 -2.38 27.45 -29.13
C TYR A 154 -1.58 26.17 -29.42
N ARG A 155 -2.07 25.00 -28.96
CA ARG A 155 -1.48 23.70 -29.28
C ARG A 155 -1.55 23.43 -30.77
N GLN A 156 -2.71 23.65 -31.39
CA GLN A 156 -2.90 23.48 -32.84
C GLN A 156 -2.02 24.44 -33.65
N LEU A 157 -1.94 25.71 -33.24
CA LEU A 157 -1.09 26.70 -33.90
C LEU A 157 0.39 26.34 -33.77
N MET A 158 0.83 25.88 -32.60
CA MET A 158 2.19 25.40 -32.36
C MET A 158 2.52 24.19 -33.26
N GLU A 159 1.64 23.18 -33.33
CA GLU A 159 1.89 22.00 -34.16
C GLU A 159 1.87 22.34 -35.66
N SER A 160 0.95 23.20 -36.09
CA SER A 160 0.88 23.67 -37.48
C SER A 160 2.13 24.47 -37.88
N THR A 161 2.58 25.39 -37.02
CA THR A 161 3.78 26.21 -37.28
C THR A 161 5.06 25.38 -37.27
N LYS A 162 5.14 24.38 -36.37
CA LYS A 162 6.20 23.37 -36.38
C LYS A 162 6.23 22.57 -37.68
N GLY A 163 5.08 22.08 -38.14
CA GLY A 163 4.99 21.37 -39.43
C GLY A 163 5.47 22.23 -40.59
N ARG A 164 5.07 23.51 -40.64
CA ARG A 164 5.56 24.47 -41.64
C ARG A 164 7.09 24.67 -41.56
N ALA A 165 7.66 24.76 -40.37
CA ALA A 165 9.10 24.90 -40.20
C ALA A 165 9.87 23.64 -40.64
N ASP A 166 9.35 22.45 -40.34
CA ASP A 166 9.94 21.17 -40.77
C ASP A 166 9.93 21.05 -42.30
N ASP A 167 8.83 21.46 -42.96
CA ASP A 167 8.73 21.46 -44.42
C ASP A 167 9.65 22.50 -45.07
N ALA A 168 9.77 23.70 -44.49
CA ALA A 168 10.73 24.71 -44.95
C ALA A 168 12.18 24.23 -44.81
N ALA A 169 12.51 23.53 -43.73
CA ALA A 169 13.83 22.93 -43.53
C ALA A 169 14.13 21.85 -44.57
N ARG A 170 13.15 21.01 -44.94
CA ARG A 170 13.28 20.01 -46.01
C ARG A 170 13.47 20.68 -47.38
N ALA A 171 12.68 21.72 -47.69
CA ALA A 171 12.81 22.47 -48.92
C ALA A 171 14.20 23.12 -49.05
N LEU A 172 14.70 23.71 -47.96
CA LEU A 172 16.06 24.27 -47.92
C LEU A 172 17.13 23.20 -48.16
N ALA A 173 16.98 22.01 -47.57
CA ALA A 173 17.91 20.90 -47.79
C ALA A 173 17.97 20.47 -49.26
N GLU A 174 16.82 20.46 -49.95
CA GLU A 174 16.75 20.15 -51.38
C GLU A 174 17.41 21.26 -52.22
N VAL A 175 17.14 22.53 -51.93
CA VAL A 175 17.79 23.66 -52.64
C VAL A 175 19.31 23.65 -52.45
N ARG A 176 19.81 23.28 -51.26
CA ARG A 176 21.26 23.09 -51.04
C ARG A 176 21.82 21.95 -51.88
N ARG A 177 21.05 20.88 -52.08
CA ARG A 177 21.44 19.75 -52.94
C ARG A 177 21.49 20.17 -54.41
N THR A 178 20.49 20.90 -54.91
CA THR A 178 20.46 21.39 -56.30
C THR A 178 21.57 22.40 -56.56
N LEU A 179 21.86 23.29 -55.60
CA LEU A 179 22.99 24.21 -55.69
C LEU A 179 24.31 23.46 -55.85
N LYS A 180 24.57 22.45 -55.01
CA LYS A 180 25.78 21.63 -55.11
C LYS A 180 25.92 20.94 -56.47
N MET A 181 24.80 20.50 -57.06
CA MET A 181 24.81 19.94 -58.42
C MET A 181 25.13 20.99 -59.49
N ALA A 182 24.58 22.19 -59.36
CA ALA A 182 24.89 23.30 -60.27
C ALA A 182 26.36 23.76 -60.18
N GLU A 183 26.94 23.77 -58.96
CA GLU A 183 28.36 24.05 -58.75
C GLU A 183 29.25 23.02 -59.46
N ASN A 184 28.94 21.74 -59.32
CA ASN A 184 29.65 20.66 -60.02
C ASN A 184 29.54 20.82 -61.53
N GLN A 185 28.34 21.13 -62.06
CA GLN A 185 28.13 21.34 -63.49
C GLN A 185 28.93 22.53 -64.04
N ALA A 186 28.99 23.65 -63.31
CA ALA A 186 29.79 24.80 -63.69
C ALA A 186 31.29 24.46 -63.71
N ASN A 187 31.79 23.75 -62.69
CA ASN A 187 33.18 23.30 -62.63
C ASN A 187 33.52 22.34 -63.78
N ASP A 188 32.61 21.43 -64.11
CA ASP A 188 32.82 20.48 -65.21
C ASP A 188 32.73 21.16 -66.59
N ALA A 189 31.89 22.18 -66.75
CA ALA A 189 31.86 23.00 -67.97
C ALA A 189 33.21 23.70 -68.21
N VAL A 190 33.81 24.27 -67.15
CA VAL A 190 35.15 24.89 -67.22
C VAL A 190 36.22 23.86 -67.60
N LYS A 191 36.24 22.69 -66.93
CA LYS A 191 37.18 21.61 -67.28
C LYS A 191 37.03 21.15 -68.73
N ARG A 192 35.80 20.97 -69.21
CA ARG A 192 35.53 20.56 -70.59
C ARG A 192 35.95 21.62 -71.59
N ARG A 193 35.74 22.91 -71.28
CA ARG A 193 36.25 24.01 -72.10
C ARG A 193 37.77 23.93 -72.26
N ASP A 194 38.48 23.82 -71.15
CA ASP A 194 39.94 23.80 -71.16
C ASP A 194 40.48 22.58 -71.92
N GLN A 195 39.87 21.41 -71.73
CA GLN A 195 40.20 20.20 -72.48
C GLN A 195 39.94 20.34 -73.99
N ARG A 196 38.80 20.91 -74.40
CA ARG A 196 38.46 21.11 -75.81
C ARG A 196 39.39 22.11 -76.50
N ILE A 197 39.70 23.23 -75.84
CA ILE A 197 40.64 24.23 -76.35
C ILE A 197 42.04 23.62 -76.47
N ALA A 198 42.51 22.89 -75.45
CA ALA A 198 43.81 22.21 -75.50
C ALA A 198 43.88 21.17 -76.64
N ALA A 199 42.81 20.40 -76.87
CA ALA A 199 42.74 19.45 -77.97
C ALA A 199 42.79 20.15 -79.34
N ALA A 200 42.03 21.23 -79.52
CA ALA A 200 42.04 22.01 -80.76
C ALA A 200 43.42 22.63 -81.05
N ASN A 201 44.11 23.15 -80.01
CA ASN A 201 45.48 23.65 -80.13
C ASN A 201 46.47 22.55 -80.54
N ARG A 202 46.37 21.34 -79.97
CA ARG A 202 47.22 20.20 -80.39
C ARG A 202 47.02 19.83 -81.86
N THR A 203 45.79 19.93 -82.38
CA THR A 203 45.51 19.72 -83.81
C THR A 203 46.22 20.77 -84.66
N LEU A 204 46.19 22.05 -84.26
CA LEU A 204 46.93 23.11 -84.93
C LEU A 204 48.44 22.88 -84.88
N ASP A 205 48.99 22.56 -83.71
CA ASP A 205 50.42 22.27 -83.53
C ASP A 205 50.86 21.10 -84.42
N SER A 206 50.06 20.04 -84.48
CA SER A 206 50.33 18.87 -85.33
C SER A 206 50.30 19.23 -86.82
N ALA A 207 49.34 20.06 -87.25
CA ALA A 207 49.28 20.54 -88.64
C ALA A 207 50.47 21.45 -88.99
N GLN A 208 50.90 22.32 -88.07
CA GLN A 208 52.10 23.14 -88.24
C GLN A 208 53.37 22.29 -88.32
N GLU A 209 53.49 21.24 -87.51
CA GLU A 209 54.63 20.32 -87.57
C GLU A 209 54.66 19.55 -88.90
N ARG A 210 53.51 19.07 -89.38
CA ARG A 210 53.40 18.44 -90.71
C ARG A 210 53.80 19.40 -91.82
N LEU A 211 53.32 20.65 -91.79
CA LEU A 211 53.72 21.67 -92.76
C LEU A 211 55.24 21.88 -92.78
N ARG A 212 55.88 22.03 -91.62
CA ARG A 212 57.35 22.18 -91.51
C ARG A 212 58.10 20.99 -92.13
N LYS A 213 57.61 19.76 -91.91
CA LYS A 213 58.19 18.53 -92.48
C LYS A 213 58.07 18.55 -94.01
N VAL A 214 56.88 18.74 -94.56
CA VAL A 214 56.64 18.77 -96.01
C VAL A 214 57.43 19.90 -96.69
N GLN A 215 57.52 21.09 -96.07
CA GLN A 215 58.35 22.19 -96.57
C GLN A 215 59.84 21.82 -96.62
N SER A 216 60.36 21.19 -95.57
CA SER A 216 61.76 20.75 -95.53
C SER A 216 62.08 19.69 -96.59
N GLU A 217 61.13 18.80 -96.90
CA GLU A 217 61.26 17.80 -97.95
C GLU A 217 61.21 18.42 -99.35
N LEU A 218 60.31 19.40 -99.56
CA LEU A 218 60.26 20.19 -100.78
C LEU A 218 61.59 20.93 -101.03
N ASP A 219 62.14 21.59 -100.02
CA ASP A 219 63.42 22.30 -100.12
C ASP A 219 64.58 21.35 -100.46
N ARG A 220 64.58 20.14 -99.88
CA ARG A 220 65.57 19.10 -100.20
C ARG A 220 65.46 18.64 -101.65
N LEU A 221 64.24 18.40 -102.15
CA LEU A 221 64.02 18.00 -103.54
C LEU A 221 64.40 19.11 -104.52
N GLN A 222 64.19 20.37 -104.18
CA GLN A 222 64.58 21.51 -105.01
C GLN A 222 66.10 21.67 -105.16
N LYS A 223 66.87 21.27 -104.14
CA LYS A 223 68.35 21.30 -104.17
C LYS A 223 68.96 20.13 -104.95
N ASN A 224 68.17 19.11 -105.31
CA ASN A 224 68.63 17.94 -106.05
C ASN A 224 68.43 18.11 -107.56
N PRO A 225 69.50 18.21 -108.37
CA PRO A 225 69.40 18.50 -109.82
C PRO A 225 68.78 17.37 -110.67
N THR A 226 68.54 16.19 -110.11
CA THR A 226 67.90 15.03 -110.78
C THR A 226 66.49 14.74 -110.25
N ALA A 227 65.89 15.63 -109.45
CA ALA A 227 64.56 15.43 -108.88
C ALA A 227 63.48 15.39 -109.98
N SER A 228 62.51 14.47 -109.86
CA SER A 228 61.42 14.36 -110.82
C SER A 228 60.40 15.49 -110.65
N ILE A 229 59.93 16.04 -111.77
CA ILE A 229 58.91 17.11 -111.80
C ILE A 229 57.63 16.69 -111.06
N ASN A 230 57.25 15.40 -111.15
CA ASN A 230 56.09 14.83 -110.46
C ASN A 230 56.25 14.80 -108.93
N ALA A 231 57.46 14.56 -108.41
CA ALA A 231 57.70 14.62 -106.97
C ALA A 231 57.62 16.05 -106.43
N LEU A 232 58.14 17.02 -107.18
CA LEU A 232 58.04 18.45 -106.84
C LEU A 232 56.60 18.96 -106.87
N SER A 233 55.80 18.58 -107.88
CA SER A 233 54.38 18.98 -107.95
C SER A 233 53.55 18.35 -106.83
N LYS A 234 53.81 17.08 -106.48
CA LYS A 234 53.16 16.39 -105.36
C LYS A 234 53.45 17.08 -104.03
N MET A 235 54.72 17.38 -103.70
CA MET A 235 55.07 18.09 -102.46
C MET A 235 54.48 19.50 -102.41
N ARG A 236 54.43 20.23 -103.53
CA ARG A 236 53.74 21.54 -103.59
C ARG A 236 52.24 21.41 -103.30
N SER A 237 51.59 20.37 -103.80
CA SER A 237 50.19 20.08 -103.49
C SER A 237 49.98 19.73 -102.02
N GLU A 238 50.90 18.98 -101.41
CA GLU A 238 50.86 18.62 -99.99
C GLU A 238 51.10 19.84 -99.09
N VAL A 239 51.99 20.77 -99.47
CA VAL A 239 52.14 22.06 -98.79
C VAL A 239 50.83 22.85 -98.81
N ALA A 240 50.16 22.92 -99.97
CA ALA A 240 48.87 23.59 -100.09
C ALA A 240 47.77 22.92 -99.24
N ALA A 241 47.76 21.58 -99.17
CA ALA A 241 46.83 20.83 -98.34
C ALA A 241 47.09 21.06 -96.83
N GLU A 242 48.34 21.07 -96.37
CA GLU A 242 48.67 21.35 -94.96
C GLU A 242 48.38 22.80 -94.57
N HIS A 243 48.53 23.77 -95.49
CA HIS A 243 48.05 25.13 -95.27
C HIS A 243 46.53 25.18 -95.06
N ALA A 244 45.76 24.46 -95.90
CA ALA A 244 44.32 24.34 -95.71
C ALA A 244 43.95 23.66 -94.38
N HIS A 245 44.72 22.66 -93.94
CA HIS A 245 44.54 22.04 -92.62
C HIS A 245 44.83 23.01 -91.47
N ILE A 246 45.84 23.88 -91.60
CA ILE A 246 46.12 24.93 -90.60
C ILE A 246 44.98 25.95 -90.54
N ASP A 247 44.45 26.39 -91.69
CA ASP A 247 43.36 27.35 -91.73
C ASP A 247 42.07 26.76 -91.14
N SER A 248 41.77 25.49 -91.44
CA SER A 248 40.69 24.73 -90.81
C SER A 248 40.90 24.61 -89.29
N ALA A 249 42.11 24.25 -88.84
CA ALA A 249 42.41 24.10 -87.41
C ALA A 249 42.27 25.44 -86.64
N LYS A 250 42.64 26.58 -87.26
CA LYS A 250 42.41 27.91 -86.68
C LYS A 250 40.93 28.23 -86.56
N GLN A 251 40.14 27.94 -87.59
CA GLN A 251 38.69 28.12 -87.56
C GLN A 251 38.03 27.20 -86.51
N ASP A 252 38.52 25.97 -86.38
CA ASP A 252 38.06 25.01 -85.37
C ASP A 252 38.35 25.53 -83.95
N ILE A 253 39.55 26.06 -83.70
CA ILE A 253 39.89 26.69 -82.41
C ILE A 253 38.91 27.83 -82.09
N GLN A 254 38.60 28.70 -83.06
CA GLN A 254 37.66 29.81 -82.85
C GLN A 254 36.25 29.30 -82.51
N THR A 255 35.78 28.30 -83.25
CA THR A 255 34.45 27.70 -83.06
C THR A 255 34.36 26.99 -81.71
N VAL A 256 35.32 26.10 -81.41
CA VAL A 256 35.41 25.35 -80.16
C VAL A 256 35.50 26.28 -78.95
N THR A 257 36.29 27.35 -79.05
CA THR A 257 36.44 28.34 -77.97
C THR A 257 35.10 29.05 -77.72
N THR A 258 34.42 29.50 -78.77
CA THR A 258 33.13 30.19 -78.66
C THR A 258 32.05 29.28 -78.06
N ASP A 259 31.94 28.05 -78.55
CA ASP A 259 30.95 27.09 -78.06
C ASP A 259 31.22 26.68 -76.61
N ALA A 260 32.48 26.46 -76.27
CA ALA A 260 32.86 26.07 -74.93
C ALA A 260 32.70 27.23 -73.93
N GLN A 261 32.93 28.48 -74.34
CA GLN A 261 32.64 29.65 -73.51
C GLN A 261 31.14 29.81 -73.28
N ARG A 262 30.30 29.68 -74.32
CA ARG A 262 28.83 29.69 -74.17
C ARG A 262 28.34 28.63 -73.19
N ALA A 263 28.92 27.43 -73.22
CA ALA A 263 28.56 26.37 -72.27
C ALA A 263 28.92 26.72 -70.81
N VAL A 264 30.06 27.38 -70.59
CA VAL A 264 30.47 27.89 -69.27
C VAL A 264 29.52 29.00 -68.81
N ASP A 265 29.22 29.97 -69.67
CA ASP A 265 28.34 31.10 -69.34
C ASP A 265 26.93 30.63 -68.96
N ASN A 266 26.39 29.65 -69.69
CA ASN A 266 25.10 29.02 -69.38
C ASN A 266 25.13 28.32 -68.01
N ALA A 267 26.19 27.55 -67.71
CA ALA A 267 26.32 26.86 -66.43
C ALA A 267 26.50 27.83 -65.25
N GLN A 268 27.24 28.93 -65.45
CA GLN A 268 27.40 29.99 -64.46
C GLN A 268 26.08 30.74 -64.22
N THR A 269 25.30 31.00 -65.26
CA THR A 269 23.96 31.61 -65.14
C THR A 269 23.02 30.72 -64.34
N HIS A 270 23.02 29.40 -64.60
CA HIS A 270 22.23 28.44 -63.82
C HIS A 270 22.69 28.42 -62.35
N LEU A 271 23.99 28.41 -62.09
CA LEU A 271 24.54 28.47 -60.73
C LEU A 271 24.11 29.75 -59.99
N TRP A 272 24.18 30.90 -60.66
CA TRP A 272 23.74 32.16 -60.09
C TRP A 272 22.26 32.14 -59.70
N ALA A 273 21.40 31.61 -60.58
CA ALA A 273 19.97 31.46 -60.29
C ALA A 273 19.72 30.54 -59.08
N GLN A 274 20.46 29.43 -58.95
CA GLN A 274 20.36 28.53 -57.80
C GLN A 274 20.84 29.20 -56.49
N LYS A 275 21.88 30.03 -56.54
CA LYS A 275 22.34 30.79 -55.35
C LYS A 275 21.30 31.78 -54.87
N GLN A 276 20.61 32.47 -55.79
CA GLN A 276 19.53 33.37 -55.43
C GLN A 276 18.32 32.62 -54.85
N SER A 277 18.02 31.43 -55.36
CA SER A 277 17.01 30.52 -54.80
C SER A 277 17.38 30.02 -53.40
N LEU A 278 18.67 29.75 -53.14
CA LEU A 278 19.15 29.39 -51.81
C LEU A 278 18.92 30.52 -50.80
N GLU A 279 19.29 31.75 -51.15
CA GLU A 279 19.15 32.90 -50.24
C GLU A 279 17.70 33.12 -49.82
N SER A 280 16.74 32.99 -50.74
CA SER A 280 15.32 33.10 -50.41
C SER A 280 14.82 31.93 -49.57
N ALA A 281 15.26 30.70 -49.88
CA ALA A 281 14.92 29.52 -49.08
C ALA A 281 15.49 29.58 -47.66
N GLU A 282 16.71 30.11 -47.47
CA GLU A 282 17.33 30.29 -46.15
C GLU A 282 16.57 31.30 -45.31
N ARG A 283 16.22 32.47 -45.89
CA ARG A 283 15.39 33.47 -45.21
C ARG A 283 14.04 32.88 -44.78
N GLN A 284 13.37 32.18 -45.70
CA GLN A 284 12.07 31.57 -45.41
C GLN A 284 12.17 30.49 -44.30
N ALA A 285 13.20 29.65 -44.33
CA ALA A 285 13.43 28.63 -43.31
C ALA A 285 13.73 29.26 -41.94
N ASP A 286 14.54 30.31 -41.89
CA ASP A 286 14.87 31.00 -40.65
C ASP A 286 13.66 31.75 -40.06
N GLU A 287 12.86 32.41 -40.89
CA GLU A 287 11.63 33.09 -40.46
C GLU A 287 10.59 32.11 -39.93
N THR A 288 10.33 31.02 -40.65
CA THR A 288 9.38 29.97 -40.22
C THR A 288 9.84 29.27 -38.95
N LYS A 289 11.15 29.04 -38.79
CA LYS A 289 11.72 28.50 -37.56
C LYS A 289 11.53 29.46 -36.38
N LYS A 290 11.82 30.75 -36.56
CA LYS A 290 11.59 31.77 -35.52
C LYS A 290 10.12 31.85 -35.13
N GLU A 291 9.20 31.78 -36.10
CA GLU A 291 7.76 31.74 -35.84
C GLU A 291 7.38 30.51 -35.01
N ALA A 292 7.84 29.31 -35.40
CA ALA A 292 7.57 28.07 -34.68
C ALA A 292 8.11 28.10 -33.24
N ASP A 293 9.34 28.59 -33.03
CA ASP A 293 9.93 28.75 -31.70
C ASP A 293 9.13 29.74 -30.84
N ALA A 294 8.66 30.85 -31.43
CA ALA A 294 7.82 31.82 -30.72
C ALA A 294 6.48 31.21 -30.29
N LYS A 295 5.81 30.46 -31.18
CA LYS A 295 4.53 29.81 -30.85
C LYS A 295 4.68 28.69 -29.83
N ARG A 296 5.79 27.93 -29.89
CA ARG A 296 6.14 26.95 -28.87
C ARG A 296 6.34 27.60 -27.51
N ASN A 297 7.13 28.66 -27.44
CA ASN A 297 7.38 29.36 -26.18
C ASN A 297 6.11 29.94 -25.56
N GLU A 298 5.21 30.48 -26.39
CA GLU A 298 3.92 30.99 -25.92
C GLU A 298 3.03 29.86 -25.38
N TYR A 299 2.94 28.74 -26.11
CA TYR A 299 2.21 27.56 -25.64
C TYR A 299 2.77 27.04 -24.30
N ASP A 300 4.09 26.87 -24.20
CA ASP A 300 4.76 26.37 -23.00
C ASP A 300 4.52 27.30 -21.79
N ARG A 301 4.48 28.61 -22.00
CA ARG A 301 4.18 29.60 -20.97
C ARG A 301 2.74 29.46 -20.47
N LEU A 302 1.77 29.40 -21.38
CA LEU A 302 0.35 29.26 -21.05
C LEU A 302 0.08 27.92 -20.35
N TYR A 303 0.66 26.83 -20.87
CA TYR A 303 0.55 25.50 -20.28
C TYR A 303 1.07 25.47 -18.84
N LYS A 304 2.27 26.01 -18.59
CA LYS A 304 2.84 26.10 -17.23
C LYS A 304 1.93 26.90 -16.29
N LYS A 305 1.36 28.00 -16.75
CA LYS A 305 0.43 28.81 -15.96
C LYS A 305 -0.83 28.02 -15.59
N ALA A 306 -1.43 27.33 -16.57
CA ALA A 306 -2.60 26.48 -16.36
C ALA A 306 -2.31 25.35 -15.35
N THR A 307 -1.22 24.61 -15.54
CA THR A 307 -0.81 23.53 -14.63
C THR A 307 -0.51 24.03 -13.21
N ALA A 308 0.09 25.22 -13.07
CA ALA A 308 0.35 25.81 -11.76
C ALA A 308 -0.97 26.15 -11.02
N GLN A 309 -1.97 26.68 -11.72
CA GLN A 309 -3.28 26.98 -11.14
C GLN A 309 -4.01 25.69 -10.72
N GLU A 310 -3.95 24.64 -11.54
CA GLU A 310 -4.51 23.32 -11.22
C GLU A 310 -3.82 22.69 -10.01
N SER A 311 -2.49 22.76 -9.94
CA SER A 311 -1.71 22.24 -8.82
C SER A 311 -2.05 22.97 -7.51
N ALA A 312 -2.21 24.29 -7.56
CA ALA A 312 -2.60 25.08 -6.39
C ALA A 312 -3.98 24.65 -5.84
N LEU A 313 -4.97 24.41 -6.70
CA LEU A 313 -6.27 23.88 -6.27
C LEU A 313 -6.17 22.45 -5.74
N SER A 314 -5.38 21.59 -6.39
CA SER A 314 -5.16 20.22 -5.92
C SER A 314 -4.53 20.17 -4.53
N GLN A 315 -3.56 21.05 -4.24
CA GLN A 315 -2.98 21.20 -2.90
C GLN A 315 -4.01 21.66 -1.87
N GLN A 316 -4.89 22.61 -2.21
CA GLN A 316 -5.96 23.06 -1.32
C GLN A 316 -6.98 21.95 -1.02
N ILE A 317 -7.30 21.11 -2.01
CA ILE A 317 -8.17 19.93 -1.82
C ILE A 317 -7.52 18.96 -0.84
N SER A 318 -6.24 18.63 -1.03
CA SER A 318 -5.49 17.73 -0.12
C SER A 318 -5.43 18.29 1.31
N ALA A 319 -5.27 19.60 1.46
CA ALA A 319 -5.32 20.27 2.77
C ALA A 319 -6.71 20.15 3.41
N CYS A 320 -7.79 20.30 2.64
CA CYS A 320 -9.16 20.10 3.12
C CYS A 320 -9.42 18.64 3.55
N GLU A 321 -8.93 17.65 2.79
CA GLU A 321 -9.03 16.24 3.15
C GLU A 321 -8.30 15.92 4.45
N THR A 322 -7.10 16.47 4.62
CA THR A 322 -6.31 16.32 5.84
C THR A 322 -7.03 16.95 7.03
N ALA A 323 -7.55 18.16 6.86
CA ALA A 323 -8.32 18.85 7.90
C ALA A 323 -9.61 18.10 8.26
N ALA A 324 -10.30 17.51 7.28
CA ALA A 324 -11.48 16.68 7.52
C ALA A 324 -11.12 15.43 8.35
N LYS A 325 -10.07 14.68 7.95
CA LYS A 325 -9.60 13.50 8.68
C LYS A 325 -9.17 13.83 10.11
N ALA A 326 -8.46 14.95 10.30
CA ALA A 326 -8.07 15.41 11.63
C ALA A 326 -9.30 15.69 12.52
N ALA A 327 -10.27 16.44 12.00
CA ALA A 327 -11.51 16.75 12.71
C ALA A 327 -12.36 15.49 13.01
N GLU A 328 -12.31 14.47 12.16
CA GLU A 328 -12.93 13.17 12.45
C GLU A 328 -12.24 12.42 13.57
N GLY A 329 -10.90 12.42 13.60
CA GLY A 329 -10.14 11.87 14.72
C GLY A 329 -10.53 12.53 16.05
N GLU A 330 -10.63 13.86 16.06
CA GLU A 330 -11.10 14.62 17.23
C GLU A 330 -12.56 14.28 17.61
N THR A 331 -13.41 13.99 16.63
CA THR A 331 -14.80 13.57 16.85
C THR A 331 -14.85 12.22 17.57
N GLU A 332 -14.07 11.24 17.10
CA GLU A 332 -14.02 9.91 17.74
C GLU A 332 -13.39 9.95 19.13
N GLU A 333 -12.35 10.77 19.33
CA GLU A 333 -11.75 10.99 20.65
C GLU A 333 -12.75 11.64 21.62
N ALA A 334 -13.49 12.66 21.17
CA ALA A 334 -14.50 13.32 21.99
C ALA A 334 -15.67 12.38 22.34
N LYS A 335 -16.09 11.52 21.41
CA LYS A 335 -17.10 10.47 21.67
C LYS A 335 -16.61 9.48 22.71
N ALA A 336 -15.37 9.01 22.61
CA ALA A 336 -14.78 8.10 23.59
C ALA A 336 -14.80 8.73 25.00
N LYS A 337 -14.32 9.98 25.14
CA LYS A 337 -14.38 10.74 26.41
C LYS A 337 -15.79 10.89 26.95
N ALA A 338 -16.77 11.19 26.08
CA ALA A 338 -18.16 11.31 26.48
C ALA A 338 -18.72 9.97 26.99
N ASN A 339 -18.40 8.85 26.33
CA ASN A 339 -18.85 7.52 26.71
C ASN A 339 -18.22 7.08 28.04
N ASP A 340 -16.92 7.31 28.24
CA ASP A 340 -16.21 6.98 29.48
C ASP A 340 -16.79 7.76 30.67
N ALA A 341 -16.96 9.08 30.52
CA ALA A 341 -17.55 9.92 31.57
C ALA A 341 -19.01 9.54 31.84
N ALA A 342 -19.79 9.21 30.81
CA ALA A 342 -21.17 8.75 30.95
C ALA A 342 -21.28 7.38 31.66
N ALA A 343 -20.34 6.46 31.40
CA ALA A 343 -20.30 5.17 32.08
C ALA A 343 -20.03 5.32 33.57
N VAL A 344 -19.06 6.17 33.96
CA VAL A 344 -18.77 6.48 35.37
C VAL A 344 -19.97 7.16 36.04
N LEU A 345 -20.60 8.11 35.36
CA LEU A 345 -21.79 8.80 35.87
C LEU A 345 -22.96 7.83 36.06
N LYS A 346 -23.17 6.91 35.12
CA LYS A 346 -24.21 5.88 35.21
C LYS A 346 -23.99 4.96 36.41
N ASP A 347 -22.75 4.49 36.61
CA ASP A 347 -22.40 3.64 37.76
C ASP A 347 -22.64 4.37 39.09
N ALA A 348 -22.20 5.64 39.18
CA ALA A 348 -22.42 6.46 40.36
C ALA A 348 -23.92 6.69 40.65
N ASN A 349 -24.72 6.99 39.61
CA ASN A 349 -26.17 7.14 39.73
C ASN A 349 -26.86 5.84 40.14
N GLU A 350 -26.40 4.69 39.64
CA GLU A 350 -26.96 3.37 40.00
C GLU A 350 -26.73 3.05 41.47
N VAL A 351 -25.51 3.29 41.98
CA VAL A 351 -25.20 3.13 43.42
C VAL A 351 -26.05 4.07 44.27
N HIS A 352 -26.10 5.36 43.89
CA HIS A 352 -26.83 6.38 44.65
C HIS A 352 -28.35 6.12 44.66
N SER A 353 -28.90 5.65 43.54
CA SER A 353 -30.34 5.33 43.42
C SER A 353 -30.71 3.98 44.08
N THR A 354 -29.73 3.20 44.54
CA THR A 354 -29.96 1.88 45.17
C THR A 354 -29.39 1.78 46.59
N PRO A 355 -29.81 2.65 47.54
CA PRO A 355 -29.35 2.59 48.93
C PRO A 355 -29.77 1.28 49.62
N GLN A 356 -30.93 0.72 49.23
CA GLN A 356 -31.42 -0.56 49.74
C GLN A 356 -30.45 -1.71 49.49
N ALA A 357 -29.85 -1.78 48.30
CA ALA A 357 -28.87 -2.81 47.97
C ALA A 357 -27.59 -2.69 48.82
N THR A 358 -27.21 -1.48 49.22
CA THR A 358 -26.10 -1.26 50.16
C THR A 358 -26.45 -1.77 51.56
N THR A 359 -27.66 -1.50 52.04
CA THR A 359 -28.17 -2.01 53.33
C THR A 359 -28.30 -3.53 53.33
N GLU A 360 -28.81 -4.12 52.26
CA GLU A 360 -28.90 -5.58 52.09
C GLU A 360 -27.52 -6.24 52.07
N LEU A 361 -26.54 -5.61 51.42
CA LEU A 361 -25.16 -6.07 51.40
C LEU A 361 -24.52 -6.04 52.79
N GLN A 362 -24.74 -4.98 53.57
CA GLN A 362 -24.34 -4.94 54.99
C GLN A 362 -24.99 -6.06 55.80
N GLY A 363 -26.28 -6.33 55.57
CA GLY A 363 -27.01 -7.43 56.19
C GLY A 363 -26.45 -8.80 55.83
N ARG A 364 -26.13 -9.03 54.55
CA ARG A 364 -25.49 -10.26 54.05
C ARG A 364 -24.11 -10.46 54.68
N ILE A 365 -23.26 -9.43 54.71
CA ILE A 365 -21.93 -9.49 55.35
C ILE A 365 -22.04 -9.91 56.82
N LYS A 366 -22.98 -9.34 57.58
CA LYS A 366 -23.22 -9.73 58.97
C LYS A 366 -23.64 -11.21 59.08
N LYS A 367 -24.63 -11.62 58.30
CA LYS A 367 -25.10 -13.02 58.26
C LYS A 367 -24.00 -14.01 57.88
N THR A 368 -23.20 -13.68 56.86
CA THR A 368 -22.08 -14.53 56.41
C THR A 368 -20.98 -14.61 57.46
N ARG A 369 -20.66 -13.53 58.19
CA ARG A 369 -19.72 -13.57 59.34
C ARG A 369 -20.24 -14.45 60.46
N ASP A 370 -21.52 -14.32 60.81
CA ASP A 370 -22.15 -15.15 61.84
C ASP A 370 -22.13 -16.63 61.42
N GLU A 371 -22.40 -16.92 60.15
CA GLU A 371 -22.37 -18.28 59.60
C GLU A 371 -20.96 -18.87 59.58
N ILE A 372 -19.93 -18.10 59.18
CA ILE A 372 -18.53 -18.53 59.29
C ILE A 372 -18.16 -18.86 60.74
N THR A 373 -18.62 -18.04 61.69
CA THR A 373 -18.36 -18.26 63.13
C THR A 373 -19.07 -19.52 63.65
N ARG A 374 -20.30 -19.78 63.19
CA ARG A 374 -21.03 -21.02 63.51
C ARG A 374 -20.38 -22.25 62.89
N GLN A 375 -20.05 -22.19 61.60
CA GLN A 375 -19.45 -23.32 60.88
C GLN A 375 -18.03 -23.61 61.36
N SER A 376 -17.24 -22.60 61.73
CA SER A 376 -15.93 -22.81 62.36
C SER A 376 -16.08 -23.49 63.72
N ALA A 377 -17.00 -23.06 64.58
CA ALA A 377 -17.27 -23.76 65.84
C ALA A 377 -17.75 -25.21 65.64
N VAL A 378 -18.50 -25.50 64.57
CA VAL A 378 -18.91 -26.87 64.19
C VAL A 378 -17.73 -27.68 63.64
N ALA A 379 -16.90 -27.08 62.78
CA ALA A 379 -15.69 -27.69 62.24
C ALA A 379 -14.67 -27.98 63.35
N ASP A 380 -14.54 -27.11 64.35
CA ASP A 380 -13.71 -27.31 65.54
C ASP A 380 -14.22 -28.45 66.40
N LYS A 381 -15.56 -28.56 66.59
CA LYS A 381 -16.18 -29.71 67.27
C LYS A 381 -16.01 -31.02 66.49
N LEU A 382 -16.13 -30.99 65.16
CA LEU A 382 -15.90 -32.13 64.29
C LEU A 382 -14.41 -32.54 64.31
N SER A 383 -13.50 -31.58 64.31
CA SER A 383 -12.06 -31.82 64.39
C SER A 383 -11.64 -32.34 65.77
N ALA A 384 -12.22 -31.82 66.86
CA ALA A 384 -12.02 -32.34 68.21
C ALA A 384 -12.58 -33.77 68.35
N ARG A 385 -13.73 -34.07 67.72
CA ARG A 385 -14.28 -35.45 67.65
C ARG A 385 -13.39 -36.37 66.82
N GLU A 386 -12.88 -35.91 65.67
CA GLU A 386 -11.92 -36.63 64.84
C GLU A 386 -10.63 -36.93 65.62
N GLN A 387 -10.10 -35.96 66.37
CA GLN A 387 -8.94 -36.11 67.25
C GLN A 387 -9.23 -37.09 68.39
N ALA A 388 -10.37 -36.97 69.07
CA ALA A 388 -10.80 -37.90 70.12
C ALA A 388 -11.01 -39.33 69.59
N LEU A 389 -11.53 -39.49 68.36
CA LEU A 389 -11.63 -40.78 67.66
C LEU A 389 -10.26 -41.34 67.31
N ARG A 390 -9.31 -40.50 66.85
CA ARG A 390 -7.91 -40.88 66.61
C ARG A 390 -7.20 -41.27 67.91
N GLU A 391 -7.48 -40.61 69.03
CA GLU A 391 -6.93 -40.95 70.34
C GLU A 391 -7.56 -42.22 70.92
N ALA A 392 -8.87 -42.40 70.79
CA ALA A 392 -9.58 -43.60 71.21
C ALA A 392 -9.13 -44.82 70.40
N THR A 393 -8.94 -44.69 69.09
CA THR A 393 -8.36 -45.77 68.27
C THR A 393 -6.89 -46.04 68.60
N ARG A 394 -6.08 -45.04 69.01
CA ARG A 394 -4.72 -45.29 69.53
C ARG A 394 -4.73 -46.05 70.86
N LYS A 395 -5.57 -45.63 71.83
CA LYS A 395 -5.72 -46.28 73.14
C LYS A 395 -6.29 -47.69 73.01
N GLN A 396 -7.24 -47.91 72.11
CA GLN A 396 -7.85 -49.21 71.87
C GLN A 396 -6.93 -50.13 71.06
N ARG A 397 -6.08 -49.61 70.16
CA ARG A 397 -4.96 -50.37 69.57
C ARG A 397 -3.96 -50.80 70.64
N LEU A 398 -3.61 -49.93 71.60
CA LEU A 398 -2.73 -50.31 72.71
C LEU A 398 -3.36 -51.39 73.60
N ILE A 399 -4.65 -51.26 73.94
CA ILE A 399 -5.38 -52.24 74.75
C ILE A 399 -5.58 -53.56 73.98
N PHE A 400 -5.87 -53.52 72.68
CA PHE A 400 -6.01 -54.73 71.85
C PHE A 400 -4.67 -55.44 71.67
N ILE A 401 -3.57 -54.70 71.44
CA ILE A 401 -2.21 -55.25 71.45
C ILE A 401 -1.91 -55.87 72.83
N ALA A 402 -2.27 -55.21 73.93
CA ALA A 402 -2.09 -55.72 75.28
C ALA A 402 -2.93 -56.98 75.56
N ILE A 403 -4.18 -57.04 75.07
CA ILE A 403 -5.07 -58.20 75.22
C ILE A 403 -4.59 -59.36 74.35
N VAL A 404 -4.18 -59.12 73.10
CA VAL A 404 -3.60 -60.15 72.23
C VAL A 404 -2.31 -60.68 72.85
N ALA A 405 -1.44 -59.82 73.37
CA ALA A 405 -0.26 -60.24 74.11
C ALA A 405 -0.63 -61.08 75.36
N ALA A 406 -1.64 -60.67 76.12
CA ALA A 406 -2.12 -61.42 77.28
C ALA A 406 -2.73 -62.79 76.91
N VAL A 407 -3.49 -62.88 75.82
CA VAL A 407 -4.03 -64.15 75.30
C VAL A 407 -2.90 -65.05 74.82
N ILE A 408 -1.89 -64.51 74.14
CA ILE A 408 -0.69 -65.28 73.76
C ILE A 408 0.02 -65.81 75.01
N ILE A 409 0.19 -64.99 76.06
CA ILE A 409 0.78 -65.42 77.34
C ILE A 409 -0.05 -66.52 78.00
N VAL A 410 -1.38 -66.41 78.01
CA VAL A 410 -2.28 -67.43 78.58
C VAL A 410 -2.23 -68.73 77.78
N VAL A 411 -2.20 -68.67 76.45
CA VAL A 411 -2.03 -69.87 75.61
C VAL A 411 -0.67 -70.52 75.85
N VAL A 412 0.40 -69.74 75.98
CA VAL A 412 1.74 -70.25 76.34
C VAL A 412 1.73 -70.89 77.73
N LEU A 413 1.07 -70.28 78.72
CA LEU A 413 0.92 -70.84 80.07
C LEU A 413 0.07 -72.12 80.10
N ILE A 414 -1.01 -72.19 79.32
CA ILE A 414 -1.84 -73.39 79.21
C ILE A 414 -1.05 -74.52 78.53
N VAL A 415 -0.31 -74.25 77.47
CA VAL A 415 0.60 -75.24 76.85
C VAL A 415 1.68 -75.67 77.85
N PHE A 416 2.22 -74.75 78.65
CA PHE A 416 3.24 -75.05 79.66
C PHE A 416 2.69 -75.87 80.84
N CYS A 417 1.45 -75.63 81.28
CA CYS A 417 0.80 -76.36 82.37
C CYS A 417 0.25 -77.74 81.93
N VAL A 418 -0.07 -77.94 80.65
CA VAL A 418 -0.54 -79.24 80.12
C VAL A 418 0.62 -80.16 79.73
N LEU A 419 1.82 -79.63 79.47
CA LEU A 419 3.00 -80.43 79.10
C LEU A 419 3.97 -80.76 80.26
N ARG A 420 3.62 -80.45 81.51
CA ARG A 420 4.51 -80.73 82.65
C ARG A 420 3.89 -81.75 83.61
N PRO A 421 4.12 -83.07 83.38
CA PRO A 421 3.80 -84.12 84.35
C PRO A 421 4.66 -84.05 85.61
#